data_AF-A0A6N9C4Z6-F1
#
_entry.id   AF-A0A6N9C4Z6-F1
#
_cell.length_a   1.000
_cell.length_b   1.000
_cell.length_c   1.000
_cell.angle_alpha   90.00
_cell.angle_beta   90.00
_cell.angle_gamma   90.00
#
_symmetry.space_group_name_H-M   'P 1'
#
loop_
_entity.id
_entity.type
_entity.pdbx_description
1 polymer ?
#
loop_
_entity_poly.entity_id
_entity_poly.type
_entity_poly.pdbx_seq_one_letter_code
_entity_poly.pdbx_strand_id
1 'polypeptide(L)'
;TGAIVEHVVHGQAIRTAQLVPGSVGYEASLEPYAYDPDRSRALLAEAGYPRGIRINCYNLTTPREPNIKEVGEAVFAFLGAVGIRCRIEQMEYGAWINLLRAASRPRMDGIISAMWGHGLPADPTDAWSGHLHSATDAWGRNSYHSDPTFDRLVESLRTTMDPGARYRLASRIARLKHEQVAGGLPTYRPMISLAWRDTLEFRPWPAAGWRSMYAIDLAP
;
A
#
# COMPACT_ATOMS: atom_id res chain seq x y z
N THR A 1 -12.42 -1.88 3.78
CA THR A 1 -11.46 -1.79 4.90
C THR A 1 -12.00 -1.18 6.19
N GLY A 2 -13.24 -0.66 6.25
CA GLY A 2 -13.79 -0.05 7.50
C GLY A 2 -13.77 -0.98 8.72
N ALA A 3 -14.34 -2.18 8.60
CA ALA A 3 -14.34 -3.18 9.69
C ALA A 3 -12.92 -3.60 10.13
N ILE A 4 -11.95 -3.63 9.20
CA ILE A 4 -10.54 -3.91 9.52
C ILE A 4 -9.96 -2.76 10.36
N VAL A 5 -10.21 -1.51 9.94
CA VAL A 5 -9.77 -0.32 10.67
C VAL A 5 -10.33 -0.33 12.10
N GLU A 6 -11.62 -0.62 12.25
CA GLU A 6 -12.30 -0.60 13.55
C GLU A 6 -11.88 -1.75 14.46
N HIS A 7 -11.92 -2.98 13.97
CA HIS A 7 -11.81 -4.17 14.82
C HIS A 7 -10.42 -4.80 14.86
N VAL A 8 -9.61 -4.63 13.81
CA VAL A 8 -8.26 -5.24 13.75
C VAL A 8 -7.19 -4.26 14.19
N VAL A 9 -7.26 -3.00 13.76
CA VAL A 9 -6.28 -1.97 14.13
C VAL A 9 -6.86 -0.92 15.08
N HIS A 10 -8.01 -1.18 15.71
CA HIS A 10 -8.58 -0.39 16.81
C HIS A 10 -8.73 1.11 16.51
N GLY A 11 -9.17 1.45 15.30
CA GLY A 11 -9.31 2.82 14.83
C GLY A 11 -7.98 3.53 14.54
N GLN A 12 -6.83 2.86 14.68
CA GLN A 12 -5.49 3.43 14.48
C GLN A 12 -5.05 3.44 13.01
N ALA A 13 -5.98 3.69 12.09
CA ALA A 13 -5.70 3.78 10.67
C ALA A 13 -6.73 4.63 9.94
N ILE A 14 -6.32 5.23 8.83
CA ILE A 14 -7.18 6.03 7.95
C ILE A 14 -7.31 5.29 6.63
N ARG A 15 -8.54 4.98 6.21
CA ARG A 15 -8.79 4.38 4.89
C ARG A 15 -8.25 5.29 3.79
N THR A 16 -7.63 4.71 2.77
CA THR A 16 -7.10 5.46 1.63
C THR A 16 -7.44 4.80 0.31
N ALA A 17 -7.63 5.62 -0.72
CA ALA A 17 -7.78 5.19 -2.11
C ALA A 17 -6.46 5.26 -2.89
N GLN A 18 -5.42 5.88 -2.32
CA GLN A 18 -4.20 6.30 -3.01
C GLN A 18 -3.12 6.78 -2.00
N LEU A 19 -2.37 7.83 -2.35
CA LEU A 19 -1.48 8.61 -1.49
C LEU A 19 -2.23 9.32 -0.36
N VAL A 20 -1.47 9.94 0.55
CA VAL A 20 -2.03 10.65 1.72
C VAL A 20 -2.05 12.16 1.48
N PRO A 21 -2.95 12.91 2.16
CA PRO A 21 -2.96 14.36 2.08
C PRO A 21 -1.58 14.95 2.38
N GLY A 22 -1.13 15.89 1.54
CA GLY A 22 0.21 16.51 1.63
C GLY A 22 1.30 15.81 0.79
N SER A 23 1.02 14.67 0.17
CA SER A 23 1.90 14.05 -0.83
C SER A 23 1.87 14.79 -2.16
N VAL A 24 2.98 14.71 -2.92
CA VAL A 24 3.04 15.23 -4.30
C VAL A 24 2.06 14.42 -5.17
N GLY A 25 1.10 15.11 -5.80
CA GLY A 25 0.08 14.48 -6.64
C GLY A 25 -1.04 13.77 -5.87
N TYR A 26 -1.30 14.18 -4.63
CA TYR A 26 -2.50 13.73 -3.91
C TYR A 26 -3.77 14.17 -4.64
N GLU A 27 -4.64 13.22 -4.98
CA GLU A 27 -5.90 13.49 -5.68
C GLU A 27 -7.12 13.45 -4.73
N ALA A 28 -7.55 14.61 -4.23
CA ALA A 28 -8.62 14.66 -3.22
C ALA A 28 -9.97 14.05 -3.68
N SER A 29 -10.21 13.89 -4.98
CA SER A 29 -11.44 13.31 -5.51
C SER A 29 -11.50 11.77 -5.49
N LEU A 30 -10.39 11.08 -5.20
CA LEU A 30 -10.36 9.62 -5.16
C LEU A 30 -10.89 9.08 -3.84
N GLU A 31 -11.98 8.32 -3.93
CA GLU A 31 -12.61 7.65 -2.80
C GLU A 31 -12.25 6.17 -2.74
N PRO A 32 -12.13 5.57 -1.53
CA PRO A 32 -11.91 4.13 -1.43
C PRO A 32 -13.07 3.34 -2.05
N TYR A 33 -12.75 2.22 -2.69
CA TYR A 33 -13.75 1.30 -3.21
C TYR A 33 -14.81 0.93 -2.15
N ALA A 34 -16.07 0.99 -2.56
CA ALA A 34 -17.20 0.57 -1.74
C ALA A 34 -17.12 -0.95 -1.47
N TYR A 35 -17.61 -1.36 -0.30
CA TYR A 35 -17.72 -2.77 0.02
C TYR A 35 -19.03 -3.32 -0.54
N ASP A 36 -18.93 -4.09 -1.63
CA ASP A 36 -20.09 -4.70 -2.30
C ASP A 36 -19.78 -6.17 -2.67
N PRO A 37 -20.14 -7.12 -1.79
CA PRO A 37 -19.93 -8.55 -2.05
C PRO A 37 -20.71 -9.08 -3.25
N ASP A 38 -21.90 -8.55 -3.53
CA ASP A 38 -22.74 -8.98 -4.65
C ASP A 38 -22.11 -8.56 -5.98
N ARG A 39 -21.68 -7.30 -6.09
CA ARG A 39 -20.95 -6.82 -7.27
C ARG A 39 -19.63 -7.55 -7.45
N SER A 40 -18.93 -7.88 -6.37
CA SER A 40 -17.69 -8.66 -6.42
C SER A 40 -17.92 -10.05 -7.02
N ARG A 41 -18.99 -10.76 -6.60
CA ARG A 41 -19.37 -12.06 -7.17
C ARG A 41 -19.79 -11.95 -8.64
N ALA A 42 -20.53 -10.90 -9.00
CA ALA A 42 -20.91 -10.65 -10.39
C ALA A 42 -19.68 -10.45 -11.30
N LEU A 43 -18.71 -9.62 -10.87
CA LEU A 43 -17.47 -9.39 -11.60
C LEU A 43 -16.64 -10.67 -11.77
N LEU A 44 -16.59 -11.54 -10.75
CA LEU A 44 -15.94 -12.85 -10.88
C LEU A 44 -16.64 -13.74 -11.90
N ALA A 45 -17.97 -13.75 -11.95
CA ALA A 45 -18.73 -14.49 -12.95
C ALA A 45 -18.51 -13.93 -14.37
N GLU A 46 -18.54 -12.61 -14.55
CA GLU A 46 -18.23 -11.91 -15.80
C GLU A 46 -16.81 -12.26 -16.29
N ALA A 47 -15.84 -12.39 -15.37
CA ALA A 47 -14.48 -12.81 -15.67
C ALA A 47 -14.30 -14.32 -15.93
N GLY A 48 -15.38 -15.11 -15.96
CA GLY A 48 -15.34 -16.55 -16.23
C GLY A 48 -15.14 -17.44 -15.00
N TYR A 49 -15.26 -16.89 -13.78
CA TYR A 49 -15.07 -17.59 -12.51
C TYR A 49 -16.33 -17.58 -11.62
N PRO A 50 -17.50 -18.05 -12.10
CA PRO A 50 -18.74 -18.02 -11.31
C PRO A 50 -18.72 -18.90 -10.05
N ARG A 51 -17.79 -19.86 -9.98
CA ARG A 51 -17.55 -20.71 -8.79
C ARG A 51 -16.35 -20.24 -7.94
N GLY A 52 -15.86 -19.03 -8.23
CA GLY A 52 -14.68 -18.46 -7.62
C GLY A 52 -13.38 -19.09 -8.09
N ILE A 53 -12.28 -18.65 -7.49
CA ILE A 53 -10.91 -19.07 -7.80
C ILE A 53 -10.18 -19.51 -6.54
N ARG A 54 -9.01 -20.12 -6.72
CA ARG A 54 -8.06 -20.38 -5.63
C ARG A 54 -6.71 -19.81 -6.02
N ILE A 55 -6.15 -19.00 -5.14
CA ILE A 55 -4.88 -18.28 -5.36
C ILE A 55 -3.99 -18.41 -4.12
N ASN A 56 -2.68 -18.21 -4.30
CA ASN A 56 -1.77 -18.06 -3.16
C ASN A 56 -1.93 -16.66 -2.55
N CYS A 57 -1.84 -16.56 -1.23
CA CYS A 57 -1.96 -15.31 -0.50
C CYS A 57 -0.83 -15.20 0.52
N TYR A 58 0.15 -14.36 0.24
CA TYR A 58 1.37 -14.20 1.03
C TYR A 58 1.16 -13.17 2.12
N ASN A 59 1.31 -13.57 3.38
CA ASN A 59 1.08 -12.73 4.55
C ASN A 59 2.37 -12.49 5.32
N LEU A 60 2.61 -11.24 5.74
CA LEU A 60 3.73 -10.92 6.62
C LEU A 60 3.34 -11.21 8.07
N THR A 61 4.12 -12.04 8.76
CA THR A 61 3.93 -12.30 10.20
C THR A 61 4.78 -11.40 11.08
N THR A 62 5.89 -10.86 10.56
CA THR A 62 6.81 -10.03 11.34
C THR A 62 6.19 -8.64 11.57
N PRO A 63 6.01 -8.20 12.83
CA PRO A 63 5.40 -6.91 13.13
C PRO A 63 6.20 -5.75 12.52
N ARG A 64 5.58 -5.09 11.55
CA ARG A 64 6.15 -3.92 10.87
C ARG A 64 5.19 -2.73 10.89
N GLU A 65 3.90 -3.03 11.00
CA GLU A 65 2.83 -2.15 11.48
C GLU A 65 1.98 -2.93 12.49
N PRO A 66 1.21 -2.26 13.36
CA PRO A 66 0.33 -2.92 14.30
C PRO A 66 -0.61 -3.91 13.62
N ASN A 67 -0.63 -5.15 14.10
CA ASN A 67 -1.55 -6.20 13.68
C ASN A 67 -1.51 -6.55 12.18
N ILE A 68 -0.36 -6.38 11.51
CA ILE A 68 -0.24 -6.66 10.06
C ILE A 68 -0.67 -8.08 9.67
N LYS A 69 -0.35 -9.06 10.52
CA LYS A 69 -0.68 -10.47 10.28
C LYS A 69 -2.20 -10.63 10.27
N GLU A 70 -2.87 -10.10 11.29
CA GLU A 70 -4.31 -10.15 11.47
C GLU A 70 -5.04 -9.37 10.39
N VAL A 71 -4.47 -8.25 9.94
CA VAL A 71 -5.00 -7.48 8.80
C VAL A 71 -5.00 -8.32 7.53
N GLY A 72 -3.88 -8.97 7.20
CA GLY A 72 -3.81 -9.81 6.01
C GLY A 72 -4.79 -10.99 6.08
N GLU A 73 -4.89 -11.64 7.24
CA GLU A 73 -5.87 -12.70 7.49
C GLU A 73 -7.31 -12.21 7.30
N ALA A 74 -7.64 -11.01 7.81
CA ALA A 74 -8.96 -10.41 7.63
C ALA A 74 -9.25 -10.10 6.15
N VAL A 75 -8.30 -9.52 5.41
CA VAL A 75 -8.45 -9.28 3.96
C VAL A 75 -8.72 -10.59 3.22
N PHE A 76 -7.97 -11.65 3.53
CA PHE A 76 -8.13 -12.95 2.88
C PHE A 76 -9.45 -13.63 3.24
N ALA A 77 -9.97 -13.42 4.46
CA ALA A 77 -11.31 -13.86 4.83
C ALA A 77 -12.41 -13.14 4.02
N PHE A 78 -12.30 -11.81 3.83
CA PHE A 78 -13.25 -11.06 3.00
C PHE A 78 -13.21 -11.50 1.52
N LEU A 79 -12.02 -11.81 0.99
CA LEU A 79 -11.87 -12.38 -0.34
C LEU A 79 -12.52 -13.77 -0.44
N GLY A 80 -12.36 -14.61 0.59
CA GLY A 80 -13.00 -15.91 0.69
C GLY A 80 -14.53 -15.84 0.61
N ALA A 81 -15.13 -14.86 1.27
CA ALA A 81 -16.59 -14.65 1.29
C ALA A 81 -17.20 -14.32 -0.10
N VAL A 82 -16.38 -13.85 -1.04
CA VAL A 82 -16.80 -13.57 -2.43
C VAL A 82 -16.32 -14.62 -3.44
N GLY A 83 -15.66 -15.69 -2.97
CA GLY A 83 -15.23 -16.81 -3.81
C GLY A 83 -13.75 -16.79 -4.22
N ILE A 84 -12.95 -15.84 -3.76
CA ILE A 84 -11.48 -15.84 -3.93
C ILE A 84 -10.87 -16.58 -2.75
N ARG A 85 -10.61 -17.88 -2.90
CA ARG A 85 -10.07 -18.72 -1.83
C ARG A 85 -8.55 -18.59 -1.76
N CYS A 86 -8.07 -18.13 -0.61
CA CYS A 86 -6.63 -18.00 -0.36
C CYS A 86 -6.02 -19.30 0.18
N ARG A 87 -4.95 -19.77 -0.46
CA ARG A 87 -3.94 -20.62 0.19
C ARG A 87 -2.96 -19.68 0.88
N ILE A 88 -3.13 -19.49 2.19
CA ILE A 88 -2.35 -18.51 2.95
C ILE A 88 -0.96 -19.05 3.21
N GLU A 89 0.06 -18.29 2.81
CA GLU A 89 1.46 -18.52 3.13
C GLU A 89 1.92 -17.45 4.12
N GLN A 90 2.13 -17.86 5.36
CA GLN A 90 2.63 -16.99 6.41
C GLN A 90 4.15 -16.89 6.31
N MET A 91 4.69 -15.68 6.26
CA MET A 91 6.09 -15.41 5.95
C MET A 91 6.75 -14.53 7.01
N GLU A 92 7.92 -14.96 7.46
CA GLU A 92 8.86 -14.10 8.18
C GLU A 92 9.43 -13.03 7.23
N TYR A 93 9.85 -11.89 7.77
CA TYR A 93 10.30 -10.72 7.02
C TYR A 93 11.35 -11.03 5.95
N GLY A 94 12.34 -11.89 6.24
CA GLY A 94 13.38 -12.24 5.27
C GLY A 94 12.83 -12.93 4.01
N ALA A 95 11.86 -13.83 4.18
CA ALA A 95 11.22 -14.51 3.06
C ALA A 95 10.25 -13.57 2.31
N TRP A 96 9.48 -12.78 3.06
CA TRP A 96 8.53 -11.81 2.52
C TRP A 96 9.22 -10.73 1.68
N ILE A 97 10.33 -10.13 2.18
CA ILE A 97 11.02 -9.07 1.46
C ILE A 97 11.69 -9.59 0.18
N ASN A 98 12.09 -10.86 0.14
CA ASN A 98 12.63 -11.48 -1.07
C ASN A 98 11.58 -11.57 -2.19
N LEU A 99 10.29 -11.67 -1.86
CA LEU A 99 9.21 -11.58 -2.86
C LEU A 99 9.08 -10.18 -3.48
N LEU A 100 9.52 -9.14 -2.76
CA LEU A 100 9.38 -7.75 -3.17
C LEU A 100 10.66 -7.16 -3.80
N ARG A 101 11.76 -7.92 -3.79
CA ARG A 101 13.04 -7.50 -4.36
C ARG A 101 13.09 -7.81 -5.84
N ALA A 102 13.25 -6.77 -6.65
CA ALA A 102 13.42 -6.88 -8.09
C ALA A 102 14.56 -7.84 -8.49
N ALA A 103 15.67 -7.85 -7.75
CA ALA A 103 16.82 -8.71 -8.02
C ALA A 103 16.54 -10.22 -7.84
N SER A 104 15.61 -10.58 -6.95
CA SER A 104 15.32 -11.98 -6.63
C SER A 104 14.39 -12.63 -7.65
N ARG A 105 13.61 -11.82 -8.40
CA ARG A 105 12.59 -12.23 -9.40
C ARG A 105 11.85 -13.55 -9.08
N PRO A 106 11.39 -13.78 -7.84
CA PRO A 106 10.64 -14.99 -7.56
C PRO A 106 9.34 -14.95 -8.38
N ARG A 107 8.84 -16.13 -8.76
CA ARG A 107 7.51 -16.22 -9.36
C ARG A 107 6.49 -16.11 -8.23
N MET A 108 5.63 -15.10 -8.27
CA MET A 108 4.47 -14.98 -7.39
C MET A 108 3.23 -15.28 -8.22
N ASP A 109 2.41 -16.21 -7.77
CA ASP A 109 1.17 -16.65 -8.42
C ASP A 109 -0.04 -16.38 -7.53
N GLY A 110 -0.11 -15.15 -7.03
CA GLY A 110 -1.11 -14.77 -6.03
C GLY A 110 -1.05 -13.30 -5.63
N ILE A 111 -1.58 -13.01 -4.44
CA ILE A 111 -1.59 -11.67 -3.84
C ILE A 111 -0.68 -11.64 -2.62
N ILE A 112 -0.04 -10.50 -2.38
CA ILE A 112 0.80 -10.26 -1.21
C ILE A 112 0.21 -9.13 -0.38
N SER A 113 0.08 -9.35 0.93
CA SER A 113 -0.14 -8.26 1.87
C SER A 113 1.16 -7.49 2.00
N ALA A 114 1.19 -6.26 1.49
CA ALA A 114 2.38 -5.44 1.51
C ALA A 114 2.12 -4.00 1.93
N MET A 115 3.12 -3.44 2.59
CA MET A 115 3.16 -2.04 2.99
C MET A 115 4.36 -1.36 2.33
N TRP A 116 4.13 -0.20 1.73
CA TRP A 116 5.19 0.68 1.27
C TRP A 116 4.69 2.11 1.25
N GLY A 117 5.43 3.02 1.87
CA GLY A 117 5.09 4.43 1.94
C GLY A 117 6.29 5.25 2.39
N HIS A 118 6.37 6.49 1.89
CA HIS A 118 7.37 7.48 2.29
C HIS A 118 6.76 8.46 3.29
N GLY A 119 7.59 9.06 4.15
CA GLY A 119 7.19 10.16 5.03
C GLY A 119 6.85 11.43 4.25
N LEU A 120 5.95 12.25 4.79
CA LEU A 120 5.63 13.59 4.30
C LEU A 120 6.83 14.59 4.29
N PRO A 121 6.94 15.48 3.28
CA PRO A 121 6.20 15.45 2.02
C PRO A 121 6.67 14.27 1.16
N ALA A 122 5.77 13.31 0.96
CA ALA A 122 6.11 12.05 0.33
C ALA A 122 6.01 12.24 -1.18
N ASP A 123 7.14 12.15 -1.86
CA ASP A 123 7.18 11.98 -3.30
C ASP A 123 6.87 10.51 -3.65
N PRO A 124 5.90 10.24 -4.53
CA PRO A 124 5.47 8.87 -4.80
C PRO A 124 6.35 8.13 -5.81
N THR A 125 7.38 8.75 -6.38
CA THR A 125 8.14 8.20 -7.52
C THR A 125 8.70 6.81 -7.24
N ASP A 126 9.32 6.61 -6.07
CA ASP A 126 9.91 5.32 -5.69
C ASP A 126 8.81 4.26 -5.48
N ALA A 127 7.76 4.61 -4.74
CA ALA A 127 6.62 3.72 -4.50
C ALA A 127 5.94 3.29 -5.80
N TRP A 128 5.68 4.24 -6.71
CA TRP A 128 5.06 3.94 -7.99
C TRP A 128 5.98 3.22 -8.96
N SER A 129 7.30 3.43 -8.88
CA SER A 129 8.26 2.60 -9.60
C SER A 129 8.06 1.13 -9.24
N GLY A 130 7.97 0.82 -7.95
CA GLY A 130 7.71 -0.55 -7.46
C GLY A 130 6.32 -1.09 -7.84
N HIS A 131 5.28 -0.26 -7.81
CA HIS A 131 3.90 -0.73 -8.05
C HIS A 131 3.57 -0.87 -9.55
N LEU A 132 4.08 0.01 -10.39
CA LEU A 132 3.58 0.25 -11.75
C LEU A 132 4.62 -0.01 -12.84
N HIS A 133 5.92 0.14 -12.58
CA HIS A 133 6.93 0.04 -13.63
C HIS A 133 7.38 -1.41 -13.88
N SER A 134 7.24 -1.88 -15.11
CA SER A 134 7.43 -3.28 -15.52
C SER A 134 8.88 -3.78 -15.33
N ALA A 135 9.85 -2.90 -15.58
CA ALA A 135 11.28 -3.17 -15.58
C ALA A 135 12.03 -2.43 -14.46
N THR A 136 11.41 -2.28 -13.28
CA THR A 136 12.07 -1.60 -12.17
C THR A 136 13.11 -2.49 -11.47
N ASP A 137 14.25 -1.90 -11.14
CA ASP A 137 15.22 -2.38 -10.15
C ASP A 137 14.97 -1.78 -8.75
N ALA A 138 13.97 -0.90 -8.64
CA ALA A 138 13.63 -0.22 -7.41
C ALA A 138 13.11 -1.19 -6.34
N TRP A 139 13.27 -0.77 -5.09
CA TRP A 139 12.66 -1.43 -3.95
C TRP A 139 11.14 -1.30 -3.98
N GLY A 140 10.44 -2.28 -3.40
CA GLY A 140 8.98 -2.24 -3.28
C GLY A 140 8.24 -2.70 -4.53
N ARG A 141 8.82 -3.65 -5.30
CA ARG A 141 8.12 -4.32 -6.41
C ARG A 141 7.04 -5.23 -5.85
N ASN A 142 5.89 -4.65 -5.54
CA ASN A 142 4.75 -5.33 -4.92
C ASN A 142 3.77 -5.91 -5.96
N SER A 143 4.14 -5.84 -7.24
CA SER A 143 3.25 -6.09 -8.37
C SER A 143 4.04 -6.57 -9.59
N TYR A 144 3.37 -7.38 -10.41
CA TYR A 144 3.83 -7.82 -11.73
C TYR A 144 3.09 -7.09 -12.86
N HIS A 145 2.46 -5.95 -12.54
CA HIS A 145 1.86 -5.07 -13.53
C HIS A 145 2.87 -4.70 -14.62
N SER A 146 2.41 -4.72 -15.86
CA SER A 146 3.25 -4.51 -17.04
C SER A 146 2.43 -3.78 -18.11
N ASP A 147 2.54 -2.47 -18.11
CA ASP A 147 1.89 -1.60 -19.09
C ASP A 147 2.89 -0.51 -19.54
N PRO A 148 3.25 -0.46 -20.84
CA PRO A 148 4.17 0.55 -21.37
C PRO A 148 3.72 2.00 -21.13
N THR A 149 2.42 2.23 -20.91
CA THR A 149 1.88 3.54 -20.54
C THR A 149 2.33 3.94 -19.15
N PHE A 150 2.22 3.04 -18.17
CA PHE A 150 2.69 3.31 -16.82
C PHE A 150 4.22 3.41 -16.74
N ASP A 151 4.95 2.62 -17.54
CA ASP A 151 6.40 2.75 -17.65
C ASP A 151 6.80 4.18 -18.07
N ARG A 152 6.22 4.68 -19.17
CA ARG A 152 6.47 6.06 -19.64
C ARG A 152 6.07 7.12 -18.62
N LEU A 153 4.95 6.92 -17.92
CA LEU A 153 4.48 7.87 -16.91
C LEU A 153 5.43 7.95 -15.72
N VAL A 154 5.92 6.80 -15.23
CA VAL A 154 6.88 6.75 -14.12
C VAL A 154 8.23 7.34 -14.53
N GLU A 155 8.72 7.06 -15.74
CA GLU A 155 9.98 7.64 -16.26
C GLU A 155 9.87 9.17 -16.46
N SER A 156 8.72 9.63 -16.95
CA SER A 156 8.44 11.08 -17.04
C SER A 156 8.40 11.70 -15.64
N LEU A 157 7.80 11.02 -14.66
CA LEU A 157 7.77 11.50 -13.28
C LEU A 157 9.18 11.61 -12.71
N ARG A 158 10.05 10.62 -12.92
CA ARG A 158 11.45 10.65 -12.44
C ARG A 158 12.24 11.86 -12.93
N THR A 159 11.96 12.32 -14.14
CA THR A 159 12.71 13.40 -14.81
C THR A 159 12.05 14.78 -14.71
N THR A 160 10.82 14.87 -14.18
CA THR A 160 10.10 16.14 -14.05
C THR A 160 10.53 16.91 -12.81
N MET A 161 11.21 18.05 -13.03
CA MET A 161 11.75 18.90 -11.95
C MET A 161 10.82 20.06 -11.54
N ASP A 162 9.98 20.56 -12.46
CA ASP A 162 9.02 21.63 -12.13
C ASP A 162 7.97 21.13 -11.11
N PRO A 163 7.84 21.74 -9.92
CA PRO A 163 6.95 21.26 -8.88
C PRO A 163 5.47 21.17 -9.32
N GLY A 164 4.99 22.14 -10.11
CA GLY A 164 3.61 22.18 -10.58
C GLY A 164 3.31 21.07 -11.60
N ALA A 165 4.19 20.87 -12.58
CA ALA A 165 4.09 19.81 -13.56
C ALA A 165 4.21 18.44 -12.91
N ARG A 166 5.13 18.29 -11.95
CA ARG A 166 5.31 17.07 -11.18
C ARG A 166 4.05 16.70 -10.41
N TYR A 167 3.43 17.67 -9.72
CA TYR A 167 2.17 17.45 -9.02
C TYR A 167 1.07 16.97 -9.96
N ARG A 168 0.87 17.66 -11.11
CA ARG A 168 -0.17 17.30 -12.08
C ARG A 168 0.06 15.90 -12.68
N LEU A 169 1.30 15.58 -13.04
CA LEU A 169 1.66 14.27 -13.56
C LEU A 169 1.42 13.18 -12.53
N ALA A 170 1.82 13.43 -11.27
CA ALA A 170 1.59 12.50 -10.19
C ALA A 170 0.08 12.29 -9.91
N SER A 171 -0.71 13.37 -9.83
CA SER A 171 -2.18 13.27 -9.68
C SER A 171 -2.82 12.44 -10.80
N ARG A 172 -2.35 12.62 -12.05
CA ARG A 172 -2.81 11.82 -13.18
C ARG A 172 -2.49 10.33 -13.01
N ILE A 173 -1.28 10.00 -12.57
CA ILE A 173 -0.86 8.62 -12.30
C ILE A 173 -1.73 8.02 -11.18
N ALA A 174 -2.00 8.77 -10.11
CA ALA A 174 -2.86 8.33 -9.01
C ALA A 174 -4.27 7.97 -9.50
N ARG A 175 -4.89 8.80 -10.34
CA ARG A 175 -6.21 8.53 -10.95
C ARG A 175 -6.20 7.27 -11.81
N LEU A 176 -5.25 7.17 -12.74
CA LEU A 176 -5.13 6.00 -13.63
C LEU A 176 -4.87 4.72 -12.83
N LYS A 177 -4.00 4.78 -11.81
CA LYS A 177 -3.74 3.67 -10.90
C LYS A 177 -5.01 3.21 -10.20
N HIS A 178 -5.80 4.17 -9.71
CA HIS A 178 -7.08 3.88 -9.07
C HIS A 178 -8.04 3.25 -10.07
N GLU A 179 -8.39 3.94 -11.17
CA GLU A 179 -9.36 3.51 -12.18
C GLU A 179 -9.08 2.11 -12.76
N GLN A 180 -7.81 1.77 -12.98
CA GLN A 180 -7.41 0.51 -13.59
C GLN A 180 -7.02 -0.57 -12.57
N VAL A 181 -7.06 -0.26 -11.26
CA VAL A 181 -6.56 -1.16 -10.20
C VAL A 181 -5.09 -1.56 -10.46
N ALA A 182 -4.31 -0.66 -11.07
CA ALA A 182 -2.96 -0.96 -11.53
C ALA A 182 -2.02 -1.11 -10.32
N GLY A 183 -1.19 -2.13 -10.31
CA GLY A 183 -0.14 -2.25 -9.29
C GLY A 183 -0.61 -2.47 -7.85
N GLY A 184 -1.84 -2.94 -7.64
CA GLY A 184 -2.38 -3.31 -6.33
C GLY A 184 -3.37 -2.30 -5.74
N LEU A 185 -4.08 -2.76 -4.70
CA LEU A 185 -5.18 -2.05 -4.05
C LEU A 185 -4.72 -1.38 -2.75
N PRO A 186 -4.83 -0.04 -2.64
CA PRO A 186 -4.63 0.64 -1.37
C PRO A 186 -5.68 0.24 -0.33
N THR A 187 -5.26 0.06 0.93
CA THR A 187 -6.13 -0.40 2.02
C THR A 187 -6.39 0.69 3.06
N TYR A 188 -5.31 1.13 3.72
CA TYR A 188 -5.30 2.18 4.72
C TYR A 188 -3.87 2.72 4.91
N ARG A 189 -3.75 3.87 5.59
CA ARG A 189 -2.52 4.35 6.20
C ARG A 189 -2.60 4.11 7.72
N PRO A 190 -1.66 3.39 8.34
CA PRO A 190 -1.62 3.26 9.80
C PRO A 190 -1.29 4.61 10.45
N MET A 191 -1.89 4.88 11.61
CA MET A 191 -1.50 6.01 12.44
C MET A 191 -0.29 5.63 13.29
N ILE A 192 0.67 6.54 13.37
CA ILE A 192 1.87 6.35 14.18
C ILE A 192 1.57 6.96 15.54
N SER A 193 1.35 6.08 16.52
CA SER A 193 1.18 6.48 17.92
C SER A 193 2.54 6.43 18.61
N LEU A 194 2.91 7.55 19.21
CA LEU A 194 4.09 7.68 20.05
C LEU A 194 3.60 7.97 21.47
N ALA A 195 4.19 7.29 22.46
CA ALA A 195 3.91 7.50 23.86
C ALA A 195 5.22 7.65 24.62
N TRP A 196 5.27 8.60 25.54
CA TRP A 196 6.41 8.86 26.41
C TRP A 196 5.91 9.25 27.80
N ARG A 197 6.81 9.24 28.79
CA ARG A 197 6.47 9.67 30.15
C ARG A 197 6.21 11.17 30.16
N ASP A 198 5.30 11.62 31.02
CA ASP A 198 5.01 13.05 31.26
C ASP A 198 6.25 13.87 31.67
N THR A 199 7.26 13.21 32.24
CA THR A 199 8.57 13.79 32.55
C THR A 199 9.45 14.05 31.33
N LEU A 200 9.00 13.72 30.12
CA LEU A 200 9.77 13.88 28.88
C LEU A 200 9.08 14.88 27.96
N GLU A 201 9.86 15.84 27.45
CA GLU A 201 9.46 16.65 26.31
C GLU A 201 9.98 16.00 25.02
N PHE A 202 9.06 15.59 24.15
CA PHE A 202 9.39 14.98 22.86
C PHE A 202 9.20 16.00 21.73
N ARG A 203 10.26 16.23 20.94
CA ARG A 203 10.19 17.02 19.71
C ARG A 203 10.39 16.10 18.50
N PRO A 204 9.35 15.86 17.69
CA PRO A 204 9.50 15.08 16.47
C PRO A 204 10.41 15.80 15.46
N TRP A 205 11.09 15.03 14.62
CA TRP A 205 11.86 15.60 13.52
C TRP A 205 10.96 16.42 12.57
N PRO A 206 11.41 17.59 12.06
CA PRO A 206 10.59 18.44 11.17
C PRO A 206 10.20 17.77 9.85
N ALA A 207 10.99 16.81 9.37
CA ALA A 207 10.65 15.96 8.22
C ALA A 207 10.05 14.63 8.70
N ALA A 208 9.07 14.08 7.99
CA ALA A 208 8.28 12.94 8.45
C ALA A 208 8.99 11.57 8.40
N GLY A 209 10.27 11.52 8.77
CA GLY A 209 10.91 10.29 9.21
C GLY A 209 10.31 9.89 10.55
N TRP A 210 9.39 8.94 10.56
CA TRP A 210 8.73 8.47 11.79
C TRP A 210 9.67 7.78 12.79
N ARG A 211 10.93 7.54 12.40
CA ARG A 211 12.01 7.04 13.26
C ARG A 211 12.98 8.13 13.71
N SER A 212 12.79 9.37 13.27
CA SER A 212 13.74 10.46 13.51
C SER A 212 13.27 11.30 14.69
N MET A 213 14.09 11.36 15.73
CA MET A 213 13.90 12.21 16.90
C MET A 213 14.72 13.49 16.69
N TYR A 214 14.14 14.66 16.93
CA TYR A 214 14.90 15.91 16.93
C TYR A 214 15.59 16.12 18.27
N ALA A 215 14.83 15.99 19.36
CA ALA A 215 15.32 16.05 20.72
C ALA A 215 14.37 15.29 21.67
N ILE A 216 14.94 14.77 22.76
CA ILE A 216 14.22 14.29 23.94
C ILE A 216 14.84 15.02 25.12
N ASP A 217 14.04 15.81 25.82
CA ASP A 217 14.45 16.54 27.01
C ASP A 217 13.63 16.09 28.22
N LEU A 218 14.11 16.41 29.43
CA LEU A 218 13.26 16.31 30.62
C LEU A 218 12.31 17.51 30.63
N ALA A 219 11.04 17.26 30.94
CA ALA A 219 10.08 18.33 31.16
C ALA A 219 10.53 19.22 32.34
N PRO A 220 10.34 20.55 32.25
CA PRO A 220 10.75 21.50 33.28
C PRO A 220 10.04 21.30 34.63
#